data_AF-U4R1G7-F1
#
_entry.id   AF-U4R1G7-F1
#
_cell.length_a   1.000
_cell.length_b   1.000
_cell.length_c   1.000
_cell.angle_alpha   90.00
_cell.angle_beta   90.00
_cell.angle_gamma   90.00
#
_symmetry.space_group_name_H-M   'P 1'
#
loop_
_entity.id
_entity.type
_entity.pdbx_description
1 polymer ?
#
loop_
_entity_poly.entity_id
_entity_poly.type
_entity_poly.pdbx_seq_one_letter_code
_entity_poly.pdbx_strand_id
1 'polypeptide(L)'
;MVKQIAVIVNDEEELSPFEKGSLINIYNKNNTQWQLYKEVRYYINTNMSLSDLRENIKSLIMELEDCKIIVGKVMSGLAYNIFDRMGFAIFEAKDITSCVLDDIYNEVSSLKAETANSKQVALSPVQTEENGVFYINLMELQAKHPEISSKKALKPFLETTPFFRLEVICSHVPPWFDNILPELDLSYSIEENGDNKYKVSILNNVCSH
;
A
#
# COMPACT_ATOMS: atom_id res chain seq x y z
N MET A 1 14.37 -3.53 -12.69
CA MET A 1 14.53 -3.35 -11.23
C MET A 1 15.25 -4.57 -10.68
N VAL A 2 16.28 -4.38 -9.85
CA VAL A 2 17.00 -5.48 -9.21
C VAL A 2 16.10 -6.07 -8.11
N LYS A 3 15.99 -7.39 -8.06
CA LYS A 3 15.20 -8.07 -7.04
C LYS A 3 16.06 -8.16 -5.78
N GLN A 4 15.70 -7.44 -4.71
CA GLN A 4 16.49 -7.40 -3.49
C GLN A 4 15.68 -7.87 -2.29
N ILE A 5 16.27 -8.72 -1.46
CA ILE A 5 15.69 -9.16 -0.18
C ILE A 5 16.76 -9.08 0.89
N ALA A 6 16.45 -8.41 2.00
CA ALA A 6 17.26 -8.36 3.20
C ALA A 6 16.90 -9.54 4.13
N VAL A 7 17.90 -10.26 4.62
CA VAL A 7 17.74 -11.46 5.47
C VAL A 7 18.46 -11.24 6.79
N ILE A 8 17.76 -11.38 7.91
CA ILE A 8 18.35 -11.24 9.24
C ILE A 8 19.00 -12.56 9.68
N VAL A 9 20.30 -12.52 9.97
CA VAL A 9 21.05 -13.68 10.45
C VAL A 9 21.84 -13.34 11.73
N ASN A 10 22.19 -14.37 12.49
CA ASN A 10 23.14 -14.27 13.61
C ASN A 10 24.59 -14.45 13.12
N ASP A 11 25.54 -14.47 14.06
CA ASP A 11 26.97 -14.66 13.76
C ASP A 11 27.33 -16.05 13.20
N GLU A 12 26.40 -17.01 13.31
CA GLU A 12 26.53 -18.37 12.75
C GLU A 12 25.87 -18.46 11.35
N GLU A 13 25.46 -17.32 10.77
CA GLU A 13 24.73 -17.21 9.50
C GLU A 13 23.34 -17.90 9.51
N GLU A 14 22.79 -18.17 10.69
CA GLU A 14 21.46 -18.76 10.82
C GLU A 14 20.37 -17.68 10.89
N LEU A 15 19.25 -17.93 10.19
CA LEU A 15 18.07 -17.07 10.22
C LEU A 15 17.61 -16.82 11.66
N SER A 16 17.50 -15.54 12.02
CA SER A 16 17.32 -15.13 13.41
C SER A 16 16.23 -14.07 13.59
N PRO A 17 15.63 -13.95 14.79
CA PRO A 17 14.84 -12.78 15.17
C PRO A 17 15.71 -11.52 15.19
N PHE A 18 15.11 -10.35 14.97
CA PHE A 18 15.85 -9.08 14.87
C PHE A 18 16.70 -8.77 16.11
N GLU A 19 16.18 -9.02 17.31
CA GLU A 19 16.87 -8.74 18.58
C GLU A 19 18.06 -9.67 18.86
N LYS A 20 18.09 -10.83 18.17
CA LYS A 20 19.14 -11.84 18.31
C LYS A 20 20.04 -11.94 17.08
N GLY A 21 19.72 -11.21 16.02
CA GLY A 21 20.55 -11.12 14.83
C GLY A 21 21.71 -10.14 15.04
N SER A 22 22.71 -10.29 14.19
CA SER A 22 23.91 -9.44 14.16
C SER A 22 24.22 -8.93 12.75
N LEU A 23 23.66 -9.57 11.72
CA LEU A 23 23.82 -9.16 10.33
C LEU A 23 22.49 -9.13 9.59
N ILE A 24 22.42 -8.23 8.61
CA ILE A 24 21.44 -8.26 7.54
C ILE A 24 22.16 -8.53 6.23
N ASN A 25 21.89 -9.69 5.65
CA ASN A 25 22.40 -10.12 4.36
C ASN A 25 21.43 -9.69 3.26
N ILE A 26 21.88 -8.82 2.36
CA ILE A 26 21.10 -8.35 1.21
C ILE A 26 21.42 -9.26 0.04
N TYR A 27 20.42 -10.00 -0.42
CA TYR A 27 20.51 -10.84 -1.61
C TYR A 27 19.91 -10.13 -2.81
N ASN A 28 20.62 -10.18 -3.93
CA ASN A 28 20.11 -9.76 -5.23
C ASN A 28 19.83 -10.98 -6.11
N LYS A 29 18.69 -11.02 -6.81
CA LYS A 29 18.46 -12.03 -7.84
C LYS A 29 19.05 -11.57 -9.16
N ASN A 30 20.10 -12.25 -9.62
CA ASN A 30 20.52 -12.23 -11.02
C ASN A 30 19.59 -13.14 -11.83
N ASN A 31 19.67 -13.15 -13.17
CA ASN A 31 18.70 -13.82 -14.06
C ASN A 31 18.19 -15.20 -13.62
N THR A 32 18.99 -15.99 -12.88
CA THR A 32 18.62 -17.34 -12.41
C THR A 32 18.83 -17.60 -10.91
N GLN A 33 19.63 -16.81 -10.19
CA GLN A 33 20.07 -17.16 -8.83
C GLN A 33 20.14 -15.94 -7.90
N TRP A 34 19.85 -16.18 -6.63
CA TRP A 34 20.10 -15.23 -5.55
C TRP A 34 21.58 -15.24 -5.18
N GLN A 35 22.17 -14.05 -5.07
CA GLN A 35 23.56 -13.86 -4.68
C GLN A 35 23.64 -12.83 -3.57
N LEU A 36 24.50 -13.09 -2.59
CA LEU A 36 24.80 -12.12 -1.54
C LEU A 36 25.46 -10.89 -2.18
N TYR A 37 24.84 -9.74 -2.01
CA TYR A 37 25.28 -8.46 -2.58
C TYR A 37 25.98 -7.59 -1.54
N LYS A 38 25.42 -7.53 -0.32
CA LYS A 38 25.90 -6.66 0.74
C LYS A 38 25.55 -7.27 2.10
N GLU A 39 26.40 -7.03 3.08
CA GLU A 39 26.18 -7.39 4.47
C GLU A 39 26.16 -6.10 5.29
N VAL A 40 25.15 -5.96 6.15
CA VAL A 40 25.05 -4.83 7.08
C VAL A 40 25.07 -5.37 8.50
N ARG A 41 26.15 -5.08 9.23
CA ARG A 41 26.27 -5.46 10.63
C ARG A 41 25.52 -4.46 11.50
N TYR A 42 24.79 -4.98 12.47
CA TYR A 42 24.11 -4.15 13.45
C TYR A 42 24.24 -4.76 14.84
N TYR A 43 24.03 -3.93 15.85
CA TYR A 43 24.13 -4.34 17.24
C TYR A 43 22.98 -3.76 18.05
N ILE A 44 22.31 -4.63 18.79
CA ILE A 44 21.24 -4.26 19.71
C ILE A 44 21.66 -4.70 21.10
N ASN A 45 21.56 -3.77 22.05
CA ASN A 45 21.86 -4.02 23.44
C ASN A 45 20.62 -3.69 24.29
N THR A 46 20.34 -4.54 25.28
CA THR A 46 19.27 -4.35 26.27
C THR A 46 19.42 -3.07 27.09
N ASN A 47 20.62 -2.49 27.14
CA ASN A 47 20.92 -1.25 27.86
C ASN A 47 20.64 0.02 27.03
N MET A 48 20.33 -0.11 25.74
CA MET A 48 19.97 1.02 24.90
C MET A 48 18.60 1.57 25.30
N SER A 49 18.45 2.90 25.27
CA SER A 49 17.13 3.50 25.44
C SER A 49 16.25 3.21 24.22
N LEU A 50 14.93 3.36 24.37
CA LEU A 50 13.99 3.23 23.24
C LEU A 50 14.27 4.24 22.12
N SER A 51 14.81 5.41 22.46
CA SER A 51 15.21 6.43 21.47
C SER A 51 16.44 5.99 20.70
N ASP A 52 17.45 5.46 21.39
CA ASP A 52 18.68 4.96 20.74
C ASP A 52 18.37 3.78 19.83
N LEU A 53 17.50 2.85 20.28
CA LEU A 53 17.04 1.74 19.45
C LEU A 53 16.34 2.23 18.17
N ARG A 54 15.47 3.25 18.27
CA ARG A 54 14.81 3.83 17.09
C ARG A 54 15.81 4.41 16.11
N GLU A 55 16.76 5.20 16.58
CA GLU A 55 17.74 5.85 15.70
C GLU A 55 18.72 4.83 15.10
N ASN A 56 19.08 3.78 15.83
CA ASN A 56 19.86 2.66 15.30
C ASN A 56 19.11 1.92 14.18
N ILE A 57 17.82 1.62 14.36
CA ILE A 57 17.00 0.95 13.34
C ILE A 57 16.84 1.84 12.11
N LYS A 58 16.64 3.15 12.27
CA LYS A 58 16.59 4.09 11.14
C LYS A 58 17.91 4.15 10.39
N SER A 59 19.04 4.18 11.11
CA SER A 59 20.37 4.18 10.52
C SER A 59 20.63 2.92 9.71
N LEU A 60 20.27 1.76 10.28
CA LEU A 60 20.31 0.47 9.61
C LEU A 60 19.47 0.46 8.32
N ILE A 61 18.24 1.01 8.36
CA ILE A 61 17.38 1.12 7.18
C ILE A 61 18.02 1.95 6.06
N MET A 62 18.76 3.02 6.39
CA MET A 62 19.47 3.81 5.38
C MET A 62 20.53 2.99 4.64
N GLU A 63 21.15 2.01 5.32
CA GLU A 63 22.13 1.11 4.70
C GLU A 63 21.50 0.04 3.80
N LEU A 64 20.19 -0.20 3.92
CA LEU A 64 19.45 -1.11 3.04
C LEU A 64 19.10 -0.50 1.68
N GLU A 65 19.41 0.79 1.47
CA GLU A 65 19.23 1.50 0.19
C GLU A 65 17.79 1.35 -0.37
N ASP A 66 17.65 0.83 -1.59
CA ASP A 66 16.37 0.61 -2.26
C ASP A 66 15.69 -0.71 -1.87
N CYS A 67 16.32 -1.54 -1.02
CA CYS A 67 15.73 -2.80 -0.56
C CYS A 67 14.55 -2.51 0.37
N LYS A 68 13.36 -3.04 0.02
CA LYS A 68 12.11 -2.86 0.77
C LYS A 68 11.44 -4.18 1.14
N ILE A 69 12.20 -5.27 1.14
CA ILE A 69 11.73 -6.59 1.58
C ILE A 69 12.71 -7.06 2.62
N ILE A 70 12.22 -7.42 3.82
CA ILE A 70 13.04 -7.95 4.89
C ILE A 70 12.43 -9.24 5.43
N VAL A 71 13.27 -10.25 5.67
CA VAL A 71 12.88 -11.53 6.23
C VAL A 71 13.70 -11.86 7.47
N GLY A 72 13.04 -12.39 8.49
CA GLY A 72 13.67 -12.88 9.72
C GLY A 72 12.96 -14.14 10.23
N LYS A 73 13.39 -14.66 11.38
CA LYS A 73 12.71 -15.82 11.99
C LYS A 73 11.39 -15.42 12.64
N VAL A 74 11.43 -14.33 13.39
CA VAL A 74 10.27 -13.64 13.99
C VAL A 74 10.62 -12.15 14.03
N MET A 75 9.68 -11.28 13.66
CA MET A 75 9.84 -9.84 13.76
C MET A 75 8.65 -9.24 14.52
N SER A 76 8.92 -8.65 15.68
CA SER A 76 7.86 -8.09 16.54
C SER A 76 8.27 -6.77 17.19
N GLY A 77 7.34 -6.14 17.90
CA GLY A 77 7.64 -5.00 18.75
C GLY A 77 8.12 -3.76 18.00
N LEU A 78 9.16 -3.11 18.51
CA LEU A 78 9.64 -1.83 18.01
C LEU A 78 10.23 -1.94 16.59
N ALA A 79 10.95 -3.02 16.30
CA ALA A 79 11.57 -3.25 15.01
C ALA A 79 10.52 -3.36 13.90
N TYR A 80 9.54 -4.26 14.08
CA TYR A 80 8.42 -4.42 13.15
C TYR A 80 7.76 -3.08 12.83
N ASN A 81 7.41 -2.31 13.87
CA ASN A 81 6.70 -1.04 13.73
C ASN A 81 7.49 0.06 13.01
N ILE A 82 8.82 -0.02 12.96
CA ILE A 82 9.66 0.95 12.25
C ILE A 82 9.85 0.50 10.81
N PHE A 83 10.16 -0.77 10.57
CA PHE A 83 10.30 -1.31 9.21
C PHE A 83 8.99 -1.15 8.42
N ASP A 84 7.85 -1.47 9.03
CA ASP A 84 6.51 -1.32 8.43
C ASP A 84 6.24 0.15 8.06
N ARG A 85 6.47 1.07 8.99
CA ARG A 85 6.32 2.53 8.73
C ARG A 85 7.26 3.07 7.66
N MET A 86 8.42 2.42 7.45
CA MET A 86 9.39 2.79 6.40
C MET A 86 9.12 2.09 5.06
N GLY A 87 7.98 1.40 4.96
CA GLY A 87 7.47 0.79 3.72
C GLY A 87 8.10 -0.55 3.38
N PHE A 88 8.62 -1.29 4.36
CA PHE A 88 9.14 -2.64 4.12
C PHE A 88 8.00 -3.65 4.08
N ALA A 89 8.08 -4.60 3.15
CA ALA A 89 7.37 -5.86 3.25
C ALA A 89 8.15 -6.78 4.19
N ILE A 90 7.54 -7.14 5.31
CA ILE A 90 8.16 -7.93 6.38
C ILE A 90 7.67 -9.37 6.28
N PHE A 91 8.61 -10.32 6.24
CA PHE A 91 8.33 -11.75 6.17
C PHE A 91 8.97 -12.50 7.33
N GLU A 92 8.34 -13.61 7.70
CA GLU A 92 8.87 -14.57 8.66
C GLU A 92 9.06 -15.92 7.98
N ALA A 93 10.21 -16.54 8.21
CA ALA A 93 10.54 -17.86 7.66
C ALA A 93 11.18 -18.75 8.74
N LYS A 94 11.16 -20.07 8.53
CA LYS A 94 11.87 -21.02 9.41
C LYS A 94 13.34 -21.15 9.02
N ASP A 95 13.59 -21.09 7.72
CA ASP A 95 14.87 -21.28 7.04
C ASP A 95 14.88 -20.48 5.73
N ILE A 96 16.08 -20.20 5.21
CA ILE A 96 16.27 -19.44 3.98
C ILE A 96 16.88 -20.32 2.91
N THR A 97 16.13 -20.53 1.84
CA THR A 97 16.57 -21.19 0.62
C THR A 97 16.26 -20.32 -0.57
N SER A 98 16.86 -20.60 -1.73
CA SER A 98 16.55 -19.88 -2.96
C SER A 98 15.06 -19.93 -3.33
N CYS A 99 14.38 -21.04 -3.03
CA CYS A 99 12.95 -21.20 -3.26
C CYS A 99 12.13 -20.26 -2.36
N VAL A 100 12.47 -20.19 -1.07
CA VAL A 100 11.79 -19.27 -0.12
C VAL A 100 11.97 -17.81 -0.55
N LEU A 101 13.17 -17.42 -0.98
CA LEU A 101 13.41 -16.07 -1.50
C LEU A 101 12.61 -15.79 -2.77
N ASP A 102 12.43 -16.80 -3.62
CA ASP A 102 11.58 -16.68 -4.82
C ASP A 102 10.11 -16.52 -4.48
N ASP A 103 9.59 -17.32 -3.54
CA ASP A 103 8.20 -17.24 -3.10
C ASP A 103 7.90 -15.85 -2.49
N ILE A 104 8.75 -15.38 -1.58
CA ILE A 104 8.65 -14.05 -0.97
C ILE A 104 8.66 -12.96 -2.05
N TYR A 105 9.62 -13.03 -2.99
CA TYR A 105 9.71 -12.01 -4.04
C TYR A 105 8.47 -12.02 -4.94
N ASN A 106 7.97 -13.21 -5.30
CA ASN A 106 6.81 -13.37 -6.16
C ASN A 106 5.55 -12.86 -5.47
N GLU A 107 5.36 -13.13 -4.18
CA GLU A 107 4.25 -12.61 -3.38
C GLU A 107 4.27 -11.07 -3.31
N VAL A 108 5.42 -10.46 -3.00
CA VAL A 108 5.54 -9.00 -3.01
C VAL A 108 5.31 -8.45 -4.42
N SER A 109 5.76 -9.16 -5.45
CA SER A 109 5.58 -8.73 -6.84
C SER A 109 4.14 -8.85 -7.32
N SER A 110 3.39 -9.87 -6.89
CA SER A 110 1.96 -10.00 -7.18
C SER A 110 1.17 -8.92 -6.45
N LEU A 111 1.46 -8.69 -5.17
CA LEU A 111 0.87 -7.58 -4.41
C LEU A 111 1.23 -6.22 -5.00
N LYS A 112 2.46 -6.04 -5.50
CA LYS A 112 2.89 -4.83 -6.24
C LYS A 112 2.25 -4.74 -7.61
N ALA A 113 2.01 -5.84 -8.33
CA ALA A 113 1.32 -5.83 -9.61
C ALA A 113 -0.17 -5.53 -9.42
N GLU A 114 -0.78 -6.03 -8.35
CA GLU A 114 -2.14 -5.69 -7.92
C GLU A 114 -2.23 -4.22 -7.45
N THR A 115 -1.21 -3.73 -6.74
CA THR A 115 -1.11 -2.32 -6.31
C THR A 115 -0.54 -1.35 -7.35
N ALA A 116 0.04 -1.82 -8.45
CA ALA A 116 0.44 -1.01 -9.61
C ALA A 116 -0.66 -1.03 -10.68
N ASN A 117 -1.47 -2.09 -10.75
CA ASN A 117 -2.75 -2.07 -11.44
C ASN A 117 -3.83 -1.29 -10.67
N SER A 118 -3.70 -1.12 -9.35
CA SER A 118 -4.37 0.00 -8.66
C SER A 118 -3.49 1.25 -8.76
N LYS A 119 -3.75 2.05 -9.80
CA LYS A 119 -3.34 3.47 -9.88
C LYS A 119 -3.37 4.10 -8.48
N GLN A 120 -2.43 5.03 -8.19
CA GLN A 120 -2.57 5.97 -7.06
C GLN A 120 -4.04 6.23 -6.79
N VAL A 121 -4.53 5.91 -5.59
CA VAL A 121 -5.97 5.98 -5.34
C VAL A 121 -6.38 7.41 -5.57
N ALA A 122 -7.23 7.60 -6.58
CA ALA A 122 -7.51 8.92 -7.09
C ALA A 122 -8.23 9.73 -6.01
N LEU A 123 -7.67 10.90 -5.68
CA LEU A 123 -8.25 11.81 -4.69
C LEU A 123 -9.51 12.52 -5.23
N SER A 124 -9.75 12.42 -6.53
CA SER A 124 -10.91 12.92 -7.27
C SER A 124 -11.35 11.90 -8.32
N PRO A 125 -12.57 11.99 -8.86
CA PRO A 125 -13.03 11.11 -9.93
C PRO A 125 -12.09 11.08 -11.13
N VAL A 126 -11.86 9.88 -11.67
CA VAL A 126 -11.00 9.65 -12.84
C VAL A 126 -11.82 9.18 -14.02
N GLN A 127 -11.46 9.64 -15.21
CA GLN A 127 -12.12 9.23 -16.43
C GLN A 127 -11.83 7.76 -16.73
N THR A 128 -12.85 7.02 -17.16
CA THR A 128 -12.72 5.64 -17.63
C THR A 128 -12.23 5.63 -19.09
N GLU A 129 -12.21 4.46 -19.72
CA GLU A 129 -11.93 4.33 -21.15
C GLU A 129 -13.03 4.98 -22.02
N GLU A 130 -14.22 5.19 -21.46
CA GLU A 130 -15.35 5.84 -22.13
C GLU A 130 -15.33 7.35 -21.89
N ASN A 131 -15.44 8.13 -22.97
CA ASN A 131 -15.38 9.58 -22.88
C ASN A 131 -16.57 10.16 -22.10
N GLY A 132 -16.27 10.98 -21.09
CA GLY A 132 -17.27 11.59 -20.22
C GLY A 132 -17.86 10.63 -19.16
N VAL A 133 -17.34 9.41 -19.04
CA VAL A 133 -17.66 8.51 -17.93
C VAL A 133 -16.51 8.51 -16.94
N PHE A 134 -16.85 8.69 -15.67
CA PHE A 134 -15.89 8.81 -14.58
C PHE A 134 -16.16 7.78 -13.49
N TYR A 135 -15.13 7.47 -12.72
CA TYR A 135 -15.16 6.48 -11.67
C TYR A 135 -14.38 6.94 -10.45
N ILE A 136 -14.87 6.59 -9.26
CA ILE A 136 -14.12 6.71 -8.01
C ILE A 136 -14.53 5.65 -7.01
N ASN A 137 -13.53 5.07 -6.33
CA ASN A 137 -13.75 4.18 -5.20
C ASN A 137 -13.49 4.93 -3.88
N LEU A 138 -14.56 5.40 -3.23
CA LEU A 138 -14.44 6.11 -1.96
C LEU A 138 -13.99 5.18 -0.83
N MET A 139 -14.31 3.89 -0.89
CA MET A 139 -13.87 2.93 0.12
C MET A 139 -12.35 2.80 0.11
N GLU A 140 -11.76 2.62 -1.07
CA GLU A 140 -10.30 2.58 -1.23
C GLU A 140 -9.64 3.93 -0.91
N LEU A 141 -10.26 5.04 -1.31
CA LEU A 141 -9.75 6.38 -1.04
C LEU A 141 -9.68 6.65 0.45
N GLN A 142 -10.75 6.38 1.18
CA GLN A 142 -10.84 6.66 2.61
C GLN A 142 -10.02 5.68 3.46
N ALA A 143 -9.79 4.45 2.97
CA ALA A 143 -8.86 3.52 3.59
C ALA A 143 -7.41 4.03 3.55
N LYS A 144 -7.00 4.68 2.45
CA LYS A 144 -5.65 5.25 2.31
C LYS A 144 -5.52 6.70 2.84
N HIS A 145 -6.60 7.48 2.78
CA HIS A 145 -6.67 8.89 3.18
C HIS A 145 -7.90 9.16 4.07
N PRO A 146 -7.89 8.76 5.35
CA PRO A 146 -9.03 8.93 6.26
C PRO A 146 -9.49 10.39 6.45
N GLU A 147 -8.62 11.37 6.17
CA GLU A 147 -8.89 12.80 6.25
C GLU A 147 -9.76 13.36 5.10
N ILE A 148 -9.94 12.56 4.03
CA ILE A 148 -10.71 12.93 2.86
C ILE A 148 -12.13 12.36 2.98
N SER A 149 -13.10 13.25 3.18
CA SER A 149 -14.51 12.87 3.18
C SER A 149 -15.06 12.72 1.75
N SER A 150 -16.15 11.96 1.58
CA SER A 150 -16.88 11.84 0.31
C SER A 150 -17.21 13.20 -0.31
N LYS A 151 -17.59 14.18 0.53
CA LYS A 151 -17.86 15.55 0.11
C LYS A 151 -16.61 16.26 -0.41
N LYS A 152 -15.45 16.11 0.24
CA LYS A 152 -14.19 16.73 -0.23
C LYS A 152 -13.72 16.15 -1.56
N ALA A 153 -13.88 14.84 -1.75
CA ALA A 153 -13.45 14.15 -2.98
C ALA A 153 -14.37 14.45 -4.18
N LEU A 154 -15.69 14.53 -3.96
CA LEU A 154 -16.68 14.60 -5.04
C LEU A 154 -17.16 16.01 -5.37
N LYS A 155 -17.36 16.87 -4.37
CA LYS A 155 -18.01 18.17 -4.56
C LYS A 155 -17.29 19.04 -5.63
N PRO A 156 -15.95 19.19 -5.61
CA PRO A 156 -15.28 20.01 -6.62
C PRO A 156 -15.49 19.48 -8.04
N PHE A 157 -15.48 18.17 -8.22
CA PHE A 157 -15.68 17.53 -9.52
C PHE A 157 -17.10 17.77 -10.04
N LEU A 158 -18.11 17.53 -9.20
CA LEU A 158 -19.52 17.72 -9.55
C LEU A 158 -19.85 19.16 -9.96
N GLU A 159 -19.18 20.15 -9.36
CA GLU A 159 -19.42 21.58 -9.62
C GLU A 159 -18.65 22.13 -10.83
N THR A 160 -17.52 21.53 -11.21
CA THR A 160 -16.57 22.14 -12.17
C THR A 160 -16.30 21.32 -13.42
N THR A 161 -16.57 20.02 -13.40
CA THR A 161 -16.21 19.12 -14.50
C THR A 161 -17.45 18.68 -15.25
N PRO A 162 -17.51 18.84 -16.59
CA PRO A 162 -18.59 18.26 -17.38
C PRO A 162 -18.39 16.73 -17.50
N PHE A 163 -19.44 15.98 -17.22
CA PHE A 163 -19.47 14.52 -17.35
C PHE A 163 -20.84 14.04 -17.83
N PHE A 164 -20.90 12.83 -18.41
CA PHE A 164 -22.14 12.12 -18.71
C PHE A 164 -22.57 11.25 -17.53
N ARG A 165 -21.61 10.52 -16.95
CA ARG A 165 -21.85 9.60 -15.84
C ARG A 165 -20.67 9.55 -14.89
N LEU A 166 -20.96 9.49 -13.59
CA LEU A 166 -19.99 9.25 -12.54
C LEU A 166 -20.42 8.03 -11.72
N GLU A 167 -19.56 7.01 -11.70
CA GLU A 167 -19.72 5.82 -10.89
C GLU A 167 -18.95 5.95 -9.58
N VAL A 168 -19.65 5.82 -8.45
CA VAL A 168 -19.09 5.97 -7.10
C VAL A 168 -19.27 4.68 -6.32
N ILE A 169 -18.19 4.13 -5.76
CA ILE A 169 -18.25 2.99 -4.83
C ILE A 169 -18.08 3.49 -3.40
N CYS A 170 -19.05 3.19 -2.52
CA CYS A 170 -19.05 3.66 -1.13
C CYS A 170 -19.62 2.62 -0.16
N SER A 171 -19.18 2.68 1.11
CA SER A 171 -19.69 1.80 2.18
C SER A 171 -21.07 2.22 2.70
N HIS A 172 -21.49 3.44 2.36
CA HIS A 172 -22.80 4.01 2.62
C HIS A 172 -23.02 5.14 1.63
N VAL A 173 -24.27 5.33 1.21
CA VAL A 173 -24.63 6.45 0.32
C VAL A 173 -24.48 7.76 1.11
N PRO A 174 -23.70 8.75 0.61
CA PRO A 174 -23.49 9.99 1.36
C PRO A 174 -24.80 10.79 1.49
N PRO A 175 -25.21 11.21 2.70
CA PRO A 175 -26.51 11.85 2.95
C PRO A 175 -26.65 13.24 2.34
N TRP A 176 -25.55 13.82 1.83
CA TRP A 176 -25.57 15.11 1.16
C TRP A 176 -25.94 15.00 -0.32
N PHE A 177 -26.01 13.79 -0.89
CA PHE A 177 -26.41 13.56 -2.27
C PHE A 177 -27.83 14.07 -2.54
N ASP A 178 -28.77 13.80 -1.62
CA ASP A 178 -30.17 14.23 -1.72
C ASP A 178 -30.36 15.74 -1.85
N ASN A 179 -29.41 16.53 -1.35
CA ASN A 179 -29.48 17.99 -1.39
C ASN A 179 -28.67 18.59 -2.55
N ILE A 180 -27.44 18.11 -2.76
CA ILE A 180 -26.50 18.74 -3.71
C ILE A 180 -26.75 18.30 -5.16
N LEU A 181 -27.11 17.02 -5.40
CA LEU A 181 -27.28 16.54 -6.76
C LEU A 181 -28.48 17.21 -7.47
N PRO A 182 -29.65 17.38 -6.83
CA PRO A 182 -30.75 18.13 -7.44
C PRO A 182 -30.43 19.61 -7.67
N GLU A 183 -29.66 20.26 -6.80
CA GLU A 183 -29.20 21.64 -7.00
C GLU A 183 -28.34 21.82 -8.25
N LEU A 184 -27.63 20.76 -8.66
CA LEU A 184 -26.79 20.72 -9.86
C LEU A 184 -27.50 20.12 -11.08
N ASP A 185 -28.82 19.88 -11.00
CA ASP A 185 -29.62 19.20 -12.03
C ASP A 185 -29.09 17.80 -12.41
N LEU A 186 -28.55 17.09 -11.41
CA LEU A 186 -28.03 15.73 -11.54
C LEU A 186 -29.02 14.73 -10.95
N SER A 187 -29.15 13.57 -11.60
CA SER A 187 -29.90 12.43 -11.07
C SER A 187 -28.94 11.32 -10.64
N TYR A 188 -29.39 10.39 -9.79
CA TYR A 188 -28.57 9.24 -9.42
C TYR A 188 -29.41 7.99 -9.11
N SER A 189 -28.79 6.82 -9.27
CA SER A 189 -29.33 5.52 -8.88
C SER A 189 -28.35 4.79 -7.95
N ILE A 190 -28.88 3.91 -7.10
CA ILE A 190 -28.10 3.13 -6.14
C ILE A 190 -28.30 1.64 -6.44
N GLU A 191 -27.18 0.92 -6.54
CA GLU A 191 -27.14 -0.55 -6.61
C GLU A 191 -26.40 -1.09 -5.38
N GLU A 192 -27.01 -2.01 -4.65
CA GLU A 192 -26.36 -2.71 -3.53
C GLU A 192 -25.71 -4.00 -4.02
N ASN A 193 -24.41 -4.15 -3.80
CA ASN A 193 -23.61 -5.28 -4.29
C ASN A 193 -23.26 -6.32 -3.21
N GLY A 194 -23.95 -6.31 -2.07
CA GLY A 194 -23.62 -7.12 -0.89
C GLY A 194 -22.43 -6.57 -0.09
N ASP A 195 -22.23 -7.08 1.13
CA ASP A 195 -21.14 -6.68 2.04
C ASP A 195 -21.04 -5.16 2.32
N ASN A 196 -22.18 -4.48 2.55
CA ASN A 196 -22.26 -3.02 2.76
C ASN A 196 -21.56 -2.20 1.66
N LYS A 197 -21.53 -2.71 0.42
CA LYS A 197 -20.95 -2.03 -0.73
C LYS A 197 -22.04 -1.50 -1.65
N TYR A 198 -22.11 -0.18 -1.75
CA TYR A 198 -23.04 0.52 -2.64
C TYR A 198 -22.29 1.05 -3.86
N LYS A 199 -22.89 0.86 -5.03
CA LYS A 199 -22.51 1.52 -6.26
C LYS A 199 -23.57 2.60 -6.54
N VAL A 200 -23.13 3.85 -6.61
CA VAL A 200 -23.99 4.99 -6.94
C VAL A 200 -23.61 5.50 -8.33
N SER A 201 -24.58 5.53 -9.23
CA SER A 201 -24.39 6.02 -10.60
C SER A 201 -25.07 7.37 -10.72
N ILE A 202 -24.27 8.44 -10.83
CA ILE A 202 -24.74 9.83 -10.98
C ILE A 202 -24.74 10.17 -12.47
N LEU A 203 -25.87 10.68 -12.96
CA LEU A 203 -26.09 11.03 -14.34
C LEU A 203 -26.29 12.54 -14.45
N ASN A 204 -25.65 13.11 -15.47
CA ASN A 204 -25.95 14.47 -15.88
C ASN A 204 -27.22 14.44 -16.72
N ASN A 205 -28.26 15.16 -16.28
CA ASN A 205 -29.47 15.33 -17.06
C ASN A 205 -29.17 16.31 -18.20
N VAL A 206 -28.51 15.82 -19.25
CA VAL A 206 -28.32 16.63 -20.46
C VAL A 206 -29.68 16.77 -21.12
N CYS A 207 -30.41 17.82 -20.76
CA CYS A 207 -31.62 18.20 -21.46
C CYS A 207 -31.25 18.45 -22.92
N SER A 208 -31.91 17.68 -23.79
CA SER A 208 -31.93 17.89 -25.23
C SER A 208 -32.46 19.29 -25.50
N HIS A 209 -31.65 20.12 -26.16
CA HIS A 209 -32.09 21.36 -26.78
C HIS A 209 -31.71 21.36 -28.25
#